data_AF-A0A520A7S0-F1
#
_entry.id   AF-A0A520A7S0-F1
#
_cell.length_a   1.000
_cell.length_b   1.000
_cell.length_c   1.000
_cell.angle_alpha   90.00
_cell.angle_beta   90.00
_cell.angle_gamma   90.00
#
_symmetry.space_group_name_H-M   'P 1'
#
loop_
_entity.id
_entity.type
_entity.pdbx_description
1 polymer ?
#
loop_
_entity_poly.entity_id
_entity_poly.type
_entity_poly.pdbx_seq_one_letter_code
_entity_poly.pdbx_strand_id
1 'polypeptide(L)'
;MFDNKNIAQFAKIETPFYYYDLQLLTETLNACAMAAAPYDYHVHYALKANFNQKVLEQIKNIGFGADCVSSGEVKRAVEVGFHRNKVVFAGVGKSDKEINEALDLDIFCFNVESVQ
;
A
#
# COMPACT_ATOMS: atom_id res chain seq x y z
N MET A 1 -12.77 21.14 4.89
CA MET A 1 -12.05 22.42 4.67
C MET A 1 -10.92 22.46 5.68
N PHE A 2 -9.72 22.91 5.31
CA PHE A 2 -8.60 22.96 6.27
C PHE A 2 -8.95 23.90 7.43
N ASP A 3 -8.66 23.48 8.65
CA ASP A 3 -8.83 24.35 9.82
C ASP A 3 -7.78 25.48 9.85
N ASN A 4 -8.01 26.47 10.71
CA ASN A 4 -7.10 27.61 10.84
C ASN A 4 -5.68 27.22 11.27
N LYS A 5 -5.54 26.09 11.98
CA LYS A 5 -4.25 25.58 12.44
C LYS A 5 -3.42 25.06 11.27
N ASN A 6 -4.03 24.25 10.40
CA ASN A 6 -3.42 23.72 9.19
C ASN A 6 -3.03 24.85 8.24
N ILE A 7 -3.90 25.83 8.01
CA ILE A 7 -3.60 27.00 7.17
C ILE A 7 -2.37 27.76 7.70
N ALA A 8 -2.33 28.02 9.01
CA ALA A 8 -1.20 28.72 9.63
C ALA A 8 0.11 27.92 9.57
N GLN A 9 0.04 26.58 9.60
CA GLN A 9 1.21 25.71 9.43
C GLN A 9 1.69 25.70 7.97
N PHE A 10 0.76 25.58 7.01
CA PHE A 10 1.09 25.56 5.58
C PHE A 10 1.75 26.84 5.11
N ALA A 11 1.35 28.00 5.65
CA ALA A 11 1.97 29.29 5.36
C ALA A 11 3.47 29.37 5.74
N LYS A 12 3.98 28.44 6.56
CA LYS A 12 5.39 28.35 6.97
C LYS A 12 6.20 27.37 6.12
N ILE A 13 5.59 26.66 5.18
CA ILE A 13 6.24 25.64 4.35
C ILE A 13 6.39 26.20 2.93
N GLU A 14 7.58 26.09 2.37
CA GLU A 14 7.83 26.47 0.99
C GLU A 14 7.07 25.56 0.02
N THR A 15 6.43 26.17 -0.98
CA THR A 15 5.68 25.46 -2.01
C THR A 15 6.57 25.06 -3.20
N PRO A 16 6.26 23.94 -3.88
CA PRO A 16 5.13 23.04 -3.64
C PRO A 16 5.44 21.96 -2.60
N PHE A 17 4.42 21.58 -1.82
CA PHE A 17 4.49 20.43 -0.92
C PHE A 17 3.21 19.59 -1.00
N TYR A 18 3.31 18.31 -0.63
CA TYR A 18 2.17 17.42 -0.46
C TYR A 18 1.75 17.36 1.00
N TYR A 19 0.44 17.37 1.25
CA TYR A 19 -0.17 17.11 2.54
C TYR A 19 -0.99 15.83 2.48
N TYR A 20 -0.76 14.93 3.42
CA TYR A 20 -1.55 13.71 3.59
C TYR A 20 -2.23 13.74 4.95
N ASP A 21 -3.56 13.65 4.96
CA ASP A 21 -4.34 13.58 6.18
C ASP A 21 -4.39 12.12 6.69
N LEU A 22 -3.54 11.82 7.67
CA LEU A 22 -3.43 10.48 8.25
C LEU A 22 -4.64 10.10 9.12
N GLN A 23 -5.37 11.09 9.66
CA GLN A 23 -6.60 10.82 10.39
C GLN A 23 -7.69 10.36 9.42
N LEU A 24 -7.90 11.10 8.34
CA LEU A 24 -8.83 10.72 7.28
C LEU A 24 -8.46 9.36 6.67
N LEU A 25 -7.17 9.10 6.45
CA LEU A 25 -6.70 7.78 5.99
C LEU A 25 -7.12 6.69 6.97
N THR A 26 -6.89 6.89 8.27
CA THR A 26 -7.26 5.92 9.32
C THR A 26 -8.77 5.65 9.33
N GLU A 27 -9.60 6.69 9.26
CA GLU A 27 -11.06 6.56 9.21
C GLU A 27 -11.52 5.79 7.96
N THR A 28 -10.92 6.07 6.81
CA THR A 28 -11.20 5.38 5.55
C THR A 28 -10.84 3.90 5.61
N LEU A 29 -9.64 3.59 6.13
CA LEU A 29 -9.18 2.21 6.27
C LEU A 29 -10.06 1.42 7.22
N ASN A 30 -10.46 2.00 8.36
CA ASN A 30 -11.38 1.39 9.30
C ASN A 30 -12.75 1.10 8.66
N ALA A 31 -13.32 2.06 7.93
CA ALA A 31 -14.59 1.86 7.24
C ALA A 31 -14.51 0.70 6.23
N CYS A 32 -13.43 0.61 5.47
CA CYS A 32 -13.18 -0.49 4.53
C CYS A 32 -13.01 -1.83 5.26
N ALA A 33 -12.23 -1.87 6.34
CA ALA A 33 -12.03 -3.08 7.15
C ALA A 33 -13.35 -3.60 7.74
N MET A 34 -14.18 -2.69 8.28
CA MET A 34 -15.50 -3.04 8.82
C MET A 34 -16.45 -3.60 7.75
N ALA A 35 -16.43 -3.04 6.54
CA ALA A 35 -17.26 -3.52 5.44
C ALA A 35 -16.79 -4.89 4.90
N ALA A 36 -15.49 -5.17 4.96
CA ALA A 36 -14.90 -6.43 4.50
C ALA A 36 -15.07 -7.58 5.50
N ALA A 37 -15.07 -7.28 6.80
CA ALA A 37 -15.05 -8.28 7.88
C ALA A 37 -16.18 -9.34 7.83
N PRO A 38 -17.45 -9.02 7.49
CA PRO A 38 -18.53 -10.02 7.44
C PRO A 38 -18.34 -11.11 6.38
N TYR A 39 -17.45 -10.90 5.41
CA TYR A 39 -17.25 -11.78 4.26
C TYR A 39 -15.91 -12.54 4.31
N ASP A 40 -15.14 -12.39 5.39
CA ASP A 40 -13.79 -12.94 5.52
C ASP A 40 -12.85 -12.52 4.37
N TYR A 41 -13.02 -11.29 3.89
CA TYR A 41 -12.20 -10.74 2.82
C TYR A 41 -10.87 -10.20 3.33
N HIS A 42 -9.81 -10.41 2.53
CA HIS A 42 -8.51 -9.79 2.74
C HIS A 42 -8.32 -8.61 1.80
N VAL A 43 -8.35 -7.40 2.36
CA VAL A 43 -8.15 -6.16 1.60
C VAL A 43 -6.66 -5.95 1.35
N HIS A 44 -6.30 -5.64 0.11
CA HIS A 44 -4.94 -5.32 -0.31
C HIS A 44 -4.90 -3.88 -0.81
N TYR A 45 -3.94 -3.09 -0.33
CA TYR A 45 -3.71 -1.73 -0.79
C TYR A 45 -2.79 -1.72 -2.00
N ALA A 46 -3.16 -1.02 -3.07
CA ALA A 46 -2.32 -0.85 -4.24
C ALA A 46 -1.17 0.13 -3.97
N LEU A 47 0.06 -0.36 -3.85
CA LEU A 47 1.23 0.44 -3.45
C LEU A 47 1.53 1.59 -4.42
N LYS A 48 1.25 1.39 -5.72
CA LYS A 48 1.36 2.40 -6.78
C LYS A 48 0.57 3.69 -6.51
N ALA A 49 -0.46 3.65 -5.65
CA ALA A 49 -1.28 4.82 -5.34
C ALA A 49 -0.52 5.85 -4.49
N ASN A 50 0.23 5.39 -3.48
CA ASN A 50 1.08 6.24 -2.65
C ASN A 50 2.11 5.39 -1.89
N PHE A 51 3.38 5.59 -2.21
CA PHE A 51 4.49 4.80 -1.68
C PHE A 51 5.16 5.42 -0.43
N ASN A 52 4.56 6.45 0.16
CA ASN A 52 5.11 7.14 1.32
C ASN A 52 5.14 6.24 2.57
N GLN A 53 6.28 6.20 3.27
CA GLN A 53 6.48 5.35 4.46
C GLN A 53 5.35 5.47 5.50
N LYS A 54 4.95 6.69 5.86
CA LYS A 54 3.95 6.89 6.92
C LYS A 54 2.55 6.40 6.50
N VAL A 55 2.22 6.56 5.21
CA VAL A 55 0.97 6.05 4.63
C VAL A 55 0.98 4.52 4.67
N LEU A 56 2.06 3.89 4.19
CA LEU A 56 2.21 2.44 4.19
C LEU A 56 2.20 1.84 5.60
N GLU A 57 2.82 2.50 6.58
CA GLU A 57 2.78 2.08 7.99
C GLU A 57 1.35 2.04 8.53
N GLN A 58 0.53 3.07 8.28
CA GLN A 58 -0.86 3.07 8.74
C GLN A 58 -1.69 1.97 8.09
N ILE A 59 -1.50 1.76 6.78
CA ILE A 59 -2.19 0.70 6.02
C ILE A 59 -1.79 -0.68 6.53
N LYS A 60 -0.50 -0.92 6.77
CA LYS A 60 -0.04 -2.18 7.38
C LYS A 60 -0.65 -2.38 8.77
N ASN A 61 -0.68 -1.34 9.60
CA ASN A 61 -1.14 -1.43 11.00
C ASN A 61 -2.62 -1.80 11.12
N ILE A 62 -3.46 -1.47 10.12
CA ILE A 62 -4.86 -1.93 10.09
C ILE A 62 -4.99 -3.44 9.73
N GLY A 63 -3.91 -4.06 9.25
CA GLY A 63 -3.87 -5.48 8.89
C GLY A 63 -4.14 -5.77 7.41
N PHE A 64 -4.16 -4.75 6.56
CA PHE A 64 -4.30 -4.90 5.11
C PHE A 64 -3.04 -5.52 4.49
N GLY A 65 -3.23 -6.15 3.33
CA GLY A 65 -2.16 -6.61 2.46
C GLY A 65 -1.65 -5.54 1.51
N ALA A 66 -0.69 -5.91 0.68
CA ALA A 66 -0.07 -5.09 -0.33
C ALA A 66 -0.33 -5.67 -1.73
N ASP A 67 -0.90 -4.88 -2.63
CA ASP A 67 -0.98 -5.16 -4.06
C ASP A 67 0.14 -4.38 -4.77
N CYS A 68 1.07 -5.13 -5.34
CA CYS A 68 2.29 -4.63 -5.95
C CYS A 68 2.27 -4.86 -7.46
N VAL A 69 2.85 -3.95 -8.25
CA VAL A 69 2.98 -4.07 -9.71
C VAL A 69 4.43 -4.10 -10.20
N SER A 70 5.41 -4.09 -9.30
CA SER A 70 6.82 -4.31 -9.62
C SER A 70 7.56 -4.98 -8.47
N SER A 71 8.72 -5.57 -8.76
CA SER A 71 9.63 -6.11 -7.75
C SER A 71 10.06 -5.08 -6.69
N GLY A 72 10.21 -3.81 -7.08
CA GLY A 72 10.53 -2.72 -6.16
C GLY A 72 9.41 -2.47 -5.14
N GLU A 73 8.15 -2.57 -5.58
CA GLU A 73 7.00 -2.48 -4.68
C GLU A 73 6.89 -3.70 -3.75
N VAL A 74 7.15 -4.90 -4.27
CA VAL A 74 7.18 -6.12 -3.46
C VAL A 74 8.24 -6.03 -2.36
N LYS A 75 9.48 -5.67 -2.72
CA LYS A 75 10.57 -5.47 -1.76
C LYS A 75 10.17 -4.44 -0.70
N ARG A 76 9.62 -3.31 -1.12
CA ARG A 76 9.18 -2.27 -0.19
C ARG A 76 8.08 -2.75 0.75
N ALA A 77 7.07 -3.46 0.26
CA ALA A 77 6.02 -4.02 1.09
C ALA A 77 6.61 -4.88 2.21
N VAL A 78 7.56 -5.77 1.86
CA VAL A 78 8.25 -6.62 2.83
C VAL A 78 9.10 -5.79 3.80
N GLU A 79 9.86 -4.80 3.33
CA GLU A 79 10.68 -3.90 4.17
C GLU A 79 9.84 -3.09 5.17
N VAL A 80 8.68 -2.58 4.75
CA VAL A 80 7.75 -1.86 5.63
C VAL A 80 7.12 -2.81 6.66
N GLY A 81 7.15 -4.11 6.39
CA GLY A 81 6.67 -5.16 7.28
C GLY A 81 5.26 -5.64 6.99
N PHE A 82 4.74 -5.45 5.78
CA PHE A 82 3.55 -6.18 5.35
C PHE A 82 3.83 -7.68 5.45
N HIS A 83 2.88 -8.44 5.99
CA HIS A 83 3.06 -9.87 6.12
C HIS A 83 3.15 -10.50 4.72
N ARG A 84 4.17 -11.33 4.46
CA ARG A 84 4.46 -11.88 3.12
C ARG A 84 3.29 -12.65 2.52
N ASN A 85 2.56 -13.41 3.36
CA ASN A 85 1.30 -14.07 3.01
C ASN A 85 0.10 -13.13 2.73
N LYS A 86 0.32 -11.82 2.68
CA LYS A 86 -0.65 -10.79 2.24
C LYS A 86 -0.03 -9.83 1.21
N VAL A 87 1.07 -10.22 0.57
CA VAL A 87 1.67 -9.46 -0.54
C VAL A 87 1.32 -10.17 -1.83
N VAL A 88 0.66 -9.46 -2.75
CA VAL A 88 0.33 -9.97 -4.08
C VAL A 88 1.06 -9.17 -5.15
N PHE A 89 1.43 -9.83 -6.24
CA PHE A 89 2.16 -9.22 -7.35
C PHE A 89 1.35 -9.33 -8.64
N ALA A 90 0.78 -8.22 -9.08
CA ALA A 90 0.07 -8.03 -10.34
C ALA A 90 0.98 -7.42 -11.43
N GLY A 91 0.46 -7.28 -12.66
CA GLY A 91 1.14 -6.64 -13.77
C GLY A 91 1.39 -7.59 -14.95
N VAL A 92 1.09 -7.12 -16.16
CA VAL A 92 1.21 -7.89 -17.41
C VAL A 92 2.66 -8.13 -17.87
N GLY A 93 3.62 -7.36 -17.35
CA GLY A 93 4.99 -7.30 -17.87
C GLY A 93 6.07 -7.73 -16.87
N LYS A 94 5.76 -8.65 -15.96
CA LYS A 94 6.75 -9.15 -14.98
C LYS A 94 7.90 -9.83 -15.72
N SER A 95 9.13 -9.42 -15.44
CA SER A 95 10.30 -10.13 -15.98
C SER A 95 10.66 -11.35 -15.13
N ASP A 96 11.37 -12.33 -15.72
CA ASP A 96 11.87 -13.51 -14.99
C ASP A 96 12.64 -13.13 -13.73
N LYS A 97 13.43 -12.04 -13.79
CA LYS A 97 14.15 -11.52 -12.63
C LYS A 97 13.19 -11.12 -11.51
N GLU A 98 12.14 -10.36 -11.83
CA GLU A 98 11.17 -9.92 -10.84
C GLU A 98 10.36 -11.07 -10.25
N ILE A 99 10.04 -12.08 -11.07
CA ILE A 99 9.37 -13.30 -10.62
C ILE A 99 10.25 -14.05 -9.63
N ASN A 100 11.53 -14.28 -9.96
CA ASN A 100 12.47 -14.96 -9.06
C ASN A 100 12.67 -14.18 -7.75
N GLU A 101 12.82 -12.86 -7.80
CA GLU A 101 12.95 -12.04 -6.60
C GLU A 101 11.70 -12.11 -5.70
N ALA A 102 10.51 -12.14 -6.29
CA ALA A 102 9.26 -12.28 -5.54
C ALA A 102 9.08 -13.70 -4.96
N LEU A 103 9.57 -14.74 -5.65
CA LEU A 103 9.63 -16.11 -5.11
C LEU A 103 10.58 -16.19 -3.91
N ASP A 104 11.77 -15.59 -3.99
CA ASP A 104 12.74 -15.53 -2.87
C ASP A 104 12.17 -14.82 -1.63
N LEU A 105 11.26 -13.85 -1.86
CA LEU A 105 10.57 -13.12 -0.80
C LEU A 105 9.35 -13.86 -0.23
N ASP A 106 8.97 -15.01 -0.80
CA ASP A 106 7.87 -15.87 -0.34
C ASP A 106 6.52 -15.13 -0.25
N ILE A 107 6.18 -14.39 -1.31
CA ILE A 107 4.92 -13.62 -1.37
C ILE A 107 3.70 -14.54 -1.51
N PHE A 108 2.52 -14.01 -1.18
CA PHE A 108 1.27 -14.77 -1.18
C PHE A 108 0.85 -15.29 -2.55
N CYS A 109 0.87 -14.42 -3.56
CA CYS A 109 0.26 -14.72 -4.85
C CYS A 109 0.87 -13.89 -5.98
N PHE A 110 1.02 -14.53 -7.14
CA PHE A 110 1.19 -13.85 -8.41
C PHE A 110 -0.17 -13.77 -9.11
N ASN A 111 -0.65 -12.56 -9.37
CA ASN A 111 -1.78 -12.34 -10.25
C ASN A 111 -1.25 -12.42 -11.69
N VAL A 112 -1.35 -13.60 -12.30
CA VAL A 112 -0.87 -13.90 -13.66
C VAL A 112 -1.89 -13.42 -14.69
N GLU A 113 -1.40 -12.77 -15.75
CA GLU A 113 -2.25 -12.11 -16.77
C GLU A 113 -1.99 -12.62 -18.20
N SER A 114 -1.08 -13.59 -18.38
CA SER A 114 -0.73 -14.20 -19.66
C SER A 114 -0.38 -15.68 -19.53
N VAL A 115 -0.38 -16.41 -20.65
CA VAL A 115 0.06 -17.82 -20.75
C VAL A 115 1.54 -17.95 -21.07
N GLN A 116 2.13 -16.94 -21.74
CA GLN A 116 3.58 -16.86 -21.95
C GLN A 116 4.32 -16.85 -20.62
#